data_AF-D6PK82-F1
#
_entry.id   AF-D6PK82-F1
#
_cell.length_a   1.000
_cell.length_b   1.000
_cell.length_c   1.000
_cell.angle_alpha   90.00
_cell.angle_beta   90.00
_cell.angle_gamma   90.00
#
_symmetry.space_group_name_H-M   'P 1'
#
loop_
_entity.id
_entity.type
_entity.pdbx_description
1 polymer ?
#
loop_
_entity_poly.entity_id
_entity_poly.type
_entity_poly.pdbx_seq_one_letter_code
_entity_poly.pdbx_strand_id
1 'polypeptide(L)' 'MLKKGFNMADNIKEPAHYIANKIEPIDFIIENNFNFCEGNVIKYISRYKRKNGIEDLKKARQYIDFFDQKRS' A
#
# COMPACT_ATOMS: atom_id res chain seq x y z
N MET A 1 1.77 15.47 -42.80
CA MET A 1 1.39 14.16 -42.24
C MET A 1 1.58 14.19 -40.72
N LEU A 2 0.50 14.07 -39.95
CA LEU A 2 0.49 14.18 -38.50
C LEU A 2 1.00 12.88 -37.84
N LYS A 3 2.08 12.95 -37.05
CA LYS A 3 2.45 11.91 -36.09
C LYS A 3 1.66 12.14 -34.80
N LYS A 4 0.48 11.54 -34.67
CA LYS A 4 -0.23 11.43 -33.38
C LYS A 4 0.16 10.11 -32.73
N GLY A 5 1.18 10.16 -31.87
CA GLY A 5 1.44 9.09 -30.91
C GLY A 5 0.32 9.09 -29.86
N PHE A 6 -0.32 7.95 -29.69
CA PHE A 6 -1.37 7.72 -28.71
C PHE A 6 -0.73 7.70 -27.32
N ASN A 7 -0.80 8.80 -26.57
CA ASN A 7 -0.43 8.81 -25.14
C ASN A 7 -1.53 8.07 -24.38
N MET A 8 -1.33 6.78 -24.12
CA MET A 8 -2.01 6.11 -23.01
C MET A 8 -1.43 6.71 -21.74
N ALA A 9 -2.26 7.34 -20.91
CA ALA A 9 -1.89 7.71 -19.56
C ALA A 9 -1.23 6.48 -18.90
N ASP A 10 -0.05 6.69 -18.32
CA ASP A 10 0.79 5.63 -17.75
C ASP A 10 0.15 5.18 -16.43
N ASN A 11 -0.94 4.42 -16.52
CA ASN A 11 -1.77 3.94 -15.41
C ASN A 11 -0.99 3.09 -14.38
N ILE A 12 0.26 2.76 -14.69
CA ILE A 12 1.20 2.04 -13.84
C ILE A 12 1.92 3.00 -12.88
N LYS A 13 2.32 4.19 -13.35
CA LYS A 13 3.06 5.18 -12.55
C LYS A 13 2.15 6.18 -11.86
N GLU A 14 1.02 6.51 -12.50
CA GLU A 14 0.07 7.51 -12.00
C GLU A 14 -1.38 7.09 -12.25
N PRO A 15 -1.89 6.03 -11.59
CA PRO A 15 -3.31 5.75 -11.65
C PRO A 15 -4.07 6.97 -11.11
N ALA A 16 -4.91 7.59 -11.95
CA ALA A 16 -5.59 8.87 -11.69
C ALA A 16 -6.69 8.79 -10.60
N HIS A 17 -6.64 7.78 -9.75
CA HIS A 17 -7.66 7.46 -8.77
C HIS A 17 -6.98 6.61 -7.71
N TYR A 18 -6.55 7.22 -6.61
CA TYR A 18 -6.59 6.71 -5.22
C TYR A 18 -5.76 7.60 -4.27
N ILE A 19 -5.94 8.93 -4.27
CA ILE A 19 -5.47 9.76 -3.14
C ILE A 19 -6.44 9.52 -1.97
N ALA A 20 -6.34 8.35 -1.33
CA ALA A 20 -7.22 7.99 -0.20
C ALA A 20 -6.69 8.55 1.13
N ASN A 21 -5.38 8.76 1.20
CA ASN A 21 -4.68 9.25 2.38
C ASN A 21 -3.88 10.49 2.02
N LYS A 22 -3.58 11.34 3.01
CA LYS A 22 -2.69 12.51 2.83
C LYS A 22 -1.26 12.13 2.47
N ILE A 23 -0.85 10.91 2.81
CA ILE A 23 0.46 10.32 2.50
C ILE A 23 0.17 8.90 2.00
N GLU A 24 0.76 8.51 0.88
CA GLU A 24 0.61 7.14 0.40
C GLU A 24 1.31 6.17 1.35
N PRO A 25 0.68 5.01 1.66
CA PRO A 25 1.25 4.08 2.62
C PRO A 25 2.66 3.62 2.25
N ILE A 26 2.95 3.44 0.96
CA ILE A 26 4.27 3.02 0.49
C ILE A 26 5.34 4.07 0.78
N ASP A 27 5.04 5.36 0.58
CA ASP A 27 5.95 6.46 0.85
C ASP A 27 6.25 6.54 2.36
N PHE A 28 5.20 6.49 3.19
CA PHE A 28 5.37 6.47 4.65
C PHE A 28 6.24 5.30 5.12
N ILE A 29 6.07 4.12 4.52
CA ILE A 29 6.82 2.90 4.86
C ILE A 29 8.31 3.07 4.51
N ILE A 30 8.61 3.56 3.30
CA ILE A 30 9.98 3.72 2.80
C ILE A 30 10.71 4.83 3.58
N GLU A 31 10.10 6.00 3.72
CA GLU A 31 10.71 7.17 4.38
C GLU A 31 11.01 6.92 5.87
N ASN A 32 10.27 6.03 6.53
CA ASN A 32 10.47 5.68 7.93
C ASN A 32 11.22 4.35 8.13
N ASN A 33 11.76 3.75 7.07
CA ASN A 33 12.56 2.51 7.11
C ASN A 33 11.85 1.33 7.81
N PHE A 34 10.54 1.19 7.63
CA PHE A 34 9.80 0.05 8.16
C PHE A 34 10.15 -1.23 7.42
N ASN A 35 10.31 -2.33 8.15
CA ASN A 35 10.59 -3.64 7.56
C ASN A 35 9.34 -4.24 6.89
N PHE A 36 9.51 -5.40 6.26
CA PHE A 36 8.43 -6.07 5.52
C PHE A 36 7.18 -6.33 6.37
N CYS A 37 7.31 -6.75 7.63
CA CYS A 37 6.15 -7.04 8.48
C CYS A 37 5.45 -5.75 8.87
N GLU A 38 6.21 -4.76 9.35
CA GLU A 38 5.70 -3.44 9.75
C GLU A 38 5.01 -2.72 8.58
N GLY A 39 5.62 -2.75 7.40
CA GLY A 39 5.05 -2.17 6.20
C GLY A 39 3.74 -2.84 5.78
N ASN A 40 3.61 -4.15 5.95
CA ASN A 40 2.34 -4.84 5.71
C ASN A 40 1.26 -4.41 6.72
N VAL A 41 1.59 -4.29 8.00
CA VAL A 41 0.65 -3.77 9.02
C VAL A 41 0.13 -2.39 8.60
N ILE A 42 1.03 -1.46 8.28
CA ILE A 42 0.69 -0.09 7.84
C ILE A 42 -0.18 -0.13 6.58
N LYS A 43 0.19 -0.92 5.56
CA LYS A 43 -0.57 -1.09 4.32
C LYS A 43 -2.01 -1.54 4.60
N TYR A 44 -2.21 -2.56 5.43
CA TYR A 44 -3.55 -3.11 5.67
C TYR A 44 -4.41 -2.19 6.53
N ILE A 45 -3.84 -1.58 7.59
CA ILE A 45 -4.54 -0.59 8.42
C ILE A 45 -4.88 0.67 7.62
N SER A 46 -4.02 1.09 6.71
CA SER A 46 -4.28 2.30 5.92
C SER A 46 -5.42 2.13 4.93
N ARG A 47 -5.78 0.90 4.52
CA ARG A 47 -6.72 0.64 3.42
C ARG A 47 -8.02 -0.09 3.77
N TYR A 48 -8.16 -0.61 4.98
CA TYR A 48 -9.29 -1.50 5.32
C TYR A 48 -10.66 -0.85 5.06
N LYS A 49 -10.83 0.44 5.37
CA LYS A 49 -12.10 1.16 5.18
C LYS A 49 -12.56 1.25 3.71
N ARG A 50 -11.63 1.13 2.76
CA ARG A 50 -11.89 1.35 1.33
C ARG A 50 -11.74 0.11 0.44
N LYS A 51 -11.17 -0.98 0.96
CA LYS A 51 -10.84 -2.17 0.16
C LYS A 51 -11.52 -3.44 0.68
N ASN A 52 -10.97 -4.09 1.71
CA ASN A 52 -11.47 -5.41 2.16
C ASN A 52 -12.04 -5.42 3.59
N GLY A 53 -12.24 -4.27 4.23
CA GLY A 53 -12.83 -4.20 5.58
C GLY A 53 -12.08 -5.05 6.60
N ILE A 54 -12.83 -5.84 7.36
CA ILE A 54 -12.31 -6.70 8.44
C ILE A 54 -11.22 -7.68 7.95
N GLU A 55 -11.25 -8.11 6.69
CA GLU A 55 -10.24 -9.03 6.15
C GLU A 55 -8.84 -8.39 6.16
N ASP A 56 -8.73 -7.11 5.82
CA ASP A 56 -7.45 -6.40 5.89
C ASP A 56 -7.01 -6.22 7.37
N LEU A 57 -7.93 -6.00 8.30
CA LEU A 57 -7.59 -5.96 9.73
C LEU A 57 -7.04 -7.30 10.24
N LYS A 58 -7.61 -8.43 9.77
CA LYS A 58 -7.09 -9.77 10.08
C LYS A 58 -5.70 -9.99 9.49
N LYS A 59 -5.45 -9.53 8.26
CA LYS A 59 -4.11 -9.57 7.65
C LYS A 59 -3.11 -8.73 8.43
N ALA A 60 -3.49 -7.53 8.89
CA ALA A 60 -2.65 -6.71 9.75
C ALA A 60 -2.24 -7.45 11.03
N ARG A 61 -3.20 -8.10 11.71
CA ARG A 61 -2.90 -8.94 12.89
C ARG A 61 -1.92 -10.07 12.56
N GLN A 62 -2.15 -10.81 11.48
CA GLN A 62 -1.26 -11.91 11.08
C GLN A 62 0.20 -11.46 10.88
N TYR A 63 0.42 -10.25 10.38
CA TYR A 63 1.77 -9.70 10.23
C TYR A 63 2.41 -9.27 11.56
N ILE A 64 1.62 -8.92 12.57
CA ILE A 64 2.10 -8.73 13.95
C ILE A 64 2.52 -10.09 14.51
N ASP A 65 1.69 -11.12 14.34
CA ASP A 65 2.00 -12.47 14.82
C ASP A 65 3.29 -13.03 14.18
N PHE A 66 3.51 -12.78 12.88
CA PHE A 66 4.75 -13.15 12.19
C PHE A 66 5.98 -12.41 12.71
N PHE A 67 5.81 -11.16 13.10
CA PHE A 67 6.89 -10.36 13.66
C PHE A 67 7.31 -10.90 15.02
N ASP A 68 6.36 -11.26 15.88
CA ASP A 68 6.64 -11.83 17.20
C ASP A 68 7.32 -13.21 17.10
N GLN A 69 6.84 -14.07 16.20
CA GLN A 69 7.43 -15.40 15.97
C GLN A 69 8.86 -15.35 15.45
N LYS A 70 9.21 -14.38 14.60
CA LYS A 70 10.58 -14.24 14.06
C LYS A 70 11.60 -13.68 15.04
N ARG A 71 11.14 -13.16 16.20
CA ARG A 71 12.02 -12.68 17.28
C ARG A 71 12.25 -13.72 18.37
N SER A 72 11.48 -14.82 18.34
CA SER A 72 11.63 -15.98 19.23
C SER A 72 12.59 -16.99 18.61
#